data_AF-A0A9D2RTU6-F1
#
_entry.id   AF-A0A9D2RTU6-F1
#
_cell.length_a   1.000
_cell.length_b   1.000
_cell.length_c   1.000
_cell.angle_alpha   90.00
_cell.angle_beta   90.00
_cell.angle_gamma   90.00
#
_symmetry.space_group_name_H-M   'P 1'
#
loop_
_entity.id
_entity.type
_entity.pdbx_description
1 polymer ?
#
loop_
_entity_poly.entity_id
_entity_poly.type
_entity_poly.pdbx_seq_one_letter_code
_entity_poly.pdbx_strand_id
1 'polypeptide(L)'
;MKNLLYTRRRPSFRKIFGWVLAAVSALLVLLQVVYYAVLLPYGIEYIYDGMPFFLNGVILVSISFSLFCFFFPKKRVLLAILSGFLLLFMINLIFFFLLGTSHRTEVRFSPDAGHQLIVKQEKETGNTRIYRNPILWVLAKPGDEFPYPAYGDMKFQWITSDICTITYRSKNDEIHQYTRTYGERGNGISYFYVLNAIRGTWNNTDEGQPAPPLEADAYGITLTSSDGTKRLSFSSENCVQFGTTSLTLCTKDGIPLYSLSLGENCTLDQNDTILPGGSLLLCPVSMEETESFVYERTGGGAGDFETSN
;
A
#
# COMPACT_ATOMS: atom_id res chain seq x y z
N MET A 1 -57.48 -46.11 13.93
CA MET A 1 -56.24 -45.30 13.99
C MET A 1 -55.53 -45.37 12.64
N LYS A 2 -55.59 -44.31 11.83
CA LYS A 2 -54.81 -44.19 10.58
C LYS A 2 -53.47 -43.53 10.92
N ASN A 3 -52.39 -44.30 10.87
CA ASN A 3 -51.03 -43.78 11.02
C ASN A 3 -50.69 -42.94 9.78
N LEU A 4 -50.70 -41.61 9.96
CA LEU A 4 -50.11 -40.64 9.04
C LEU A 4 -48.59 -40.75 9.13
N LEU A 5 -48.01 -41.65 8.33
CA LEU A 5 -46.56 -41.64 8.08
C LEU A 5 -46.25 -40.43 7.19
N TYR A 6 -45.88 -39.32 7.84
CA TYR A 6 -45.32 -38.14 7.20
C TYR A 6 -43.97 -38.53 6.56
N THR A 7 -44.01 -38.95 5.31
CA THR A 7 -42.79 -39.20 4.53
C THR A 7 -42.17 -37.86 4.15
N ARG A 8 -41.18 -37.43 4.93
CA ARG A 8 -40.37 -36.24 4.65
C ARG A 8 -39.58 -36.48 3.36
N ARG A 9 -40.14 -36.08 2.20
CA ARG A 9 -39.45 -36.12 0.90
C ARG A 9 -38.17 -35.30 1.02
N ARG A 10 -37.01 -35.96 1.01
CA ARG A 10 -35.71 -35.27 0.94
C ARG A 10 -35.68 -34.43 -0.34
N PRO A 11 -35.28 -33.15 -0.27
CA PRO A 11 -35.16 -32.34 -1.47
C PRO A 11 -34.14 -32.99 -2.42
N SER A 12 -34.47 -33.01 -3.71
CA SER A 12 -33.54 -33.44 -4.75
C SER A 12 -32.25 -32.63 -4.63
N PHE A 13 -31.09 -33.30 -4.75
CA PHE A 13 -29.77 -32.66 -4.73
C PHE A 13 -29.71 -31.39 -5.60
N ARG A 14 -30.36 -31.42 -6.77
CA ARG A 14 -30.47 -30.25 -7.67
C ARG A 14 -31.17 -29.04 -7.01
N LYS A 15 -32.26 -29.27 -6.27
CA LYS A 15 -32.99 -28.19 -5.58
C LYS A 15 -32.18 -27.62 -4.43
N ILE A 16 -31.44 -28.47 -3.71
CA ILE A 16 -30.49 -28.02 -2.67
C ILE A 16 -29.44 -27.10 -3.32
N PHE A 17 -28.83 -27.55 -4.41
CA PHE A 17 -27.82 -26.77 -5.13
C PHE A 17 -28.36 -25.43 -5.65
N GLY A 18 -29.58 -25.41 -6.22
CA GLY A 18 -30.26 -24.17 -6.63
C GLY A 18 -30.48 -23.20 -5.48
N TRP A 19 -30.89 -23.69 -4.30
CA TRP A 19 -31.05 -22.84 -3.10
C TRP A 19 -29.73 -22.26 -2.62
N VAL A 20 -28.64 -23.04 -2.66
CA VAL A 20 -27.30 -22.55 -2.29
C VAL A 20 -26.88 -21.41 -3.23
N LEU A 21 -27.01 -21.58 -4.54
CA LEU A 21 -26.69 -20.54 -5.52
C LEU A 21 -27.56 -19.28 -5.34
N ALA A 22 -28.86 -19.46 -5.06
CA ALA A 22 -29.75 -18.34 -4.76
C ALA A 22 -29.26 -17.56 -3.52
N ALA A 23 -28.92 -18.27 -2.44
CA ALA A 23 -28.44 -17.66 -1.21
C ALA A 23 -27.12 -16.90 -1.42
N VAL A 24 -26.16 -17.48 -2.14
CA VAL A 24 -24.89 -16.82 -2.49
C VAL A 24 -25.15 -15.55 -3.31
N SER A 25 -26.00 -15.62 -4.33
CA SER A 25 -26.33 -14.45 -5.15
C SER A 25 -27.01 -13.34 -4.33
N ALA A 26 -27.91 -13.69 -3.41
CA ALA A 26 -28.57 -12.72 -2.53
C ALA A 26 -27.58 -12.02 -1.59
N LEU A 27 -26.61 -12.76 -1.04
CA LEU A 27 -25.56 -12.19 -0.20
C LEU A 27 -24.66 -11.23 -0.99
N LEU A 28 -24.28 -11.59 -2.21
CA LEU A 28 -23.48 -10.73 -3.08
C LEU A 28 -24.24 -9.48 -3.52
N VAL A 29 -25.54 -9.59 -3.82
CA VAL A 29 -26.39 -8.42 -4.10
C VAL A 29 -26.45 -7.51 -2.87
N LEU A 30 -26.64 -8.06 -1.68
CA LEU A 30 -26.63 -7.27 -0.44
C LEU A 30 -25.28 -6.55 -0.25
N LEU A 31 -24.16 -7.24 -0.50
CA LEU A 31 -22.83 -6.63 -0.46
C LEU A 31 -22.70 -5.46 -1.45
N GLN A 32 -23.17 -5.64 -2.70
CA GLN A 32 -23.16 -4.56 -3.71
C GLN A 32 -24.04 -3.38 -3.30
N VAL A 33 -25.22 -3.64 -2.75
CA VAL A 33 -26.10 -2.58 -2.23
C VAL A 33 -25.43 -1.82 -1.09
N VAL A 34 -24.84 -2.52 -0.12
CA VAL A 34 -24.09 -1.89 0.99
C VAL A 34 -22.91 -1.09 0.45
N TYR A 35 -22.19 -1.61 -0.52
CA TYR A 35 -21.07 -0.89 -1.15
C TYR A 35 -21.52 0.44 -1.75
N TYR A 36 -22.50 0.42 -2.66
CA TYR A 36 -22.92 1.63 -3.36
C TYR A 36 -23.72 2.61 -2.47
N ALA A 37 -24.52 2.10 -1.52
CA ALA A 37 -25.37 2.94 -0.68
C ALA A 37 -24.68 3.45 0.59
N VAL A 38 -23.68 2.73 1.11
CA VAL A 38 -23.03 3.05 2.39
C VAL A 38 -21.53 3.26 2.23
N LEU A 39 -20.78 2.37 1.59
CA LEU A 39 -19.32 2.46 1.62
C LEU A 39 -18.78 3.56 0.69
N LEU A 40 -19.27 3.60 -0.54
CA LEU A 40 -18.83 4.55 -1.56
C LEU A 40 -19.07 6.02 -1.15
N PRO A 41 -20.23 6.40 -0.58
CA PRO A 41 -20.44 7.77 -0.07
C PRO A 41 -19.49 8.19 1.05
N TYR A 42 -18.94 7.23 1.82
CA TYR A 42 -17.95 7.50 2.86
C TYR A 42 -16.51 7.48 2.32
N GLY A 43 -16.34 7.38 1.00
CA GLY A 43 -15.06 7.33 0.30
C GLY A 43 -14.35 5.98 0.45
N ILE A 44 -15.05 4.91 0.79
CA ILE A 44 -14.49 3.56 0.83
C ILE A 44 -14.72 2.92 -0.53
N GLU A 45 -13.64 2.57 -1.20
CA GLU A 45 -13.64 2.07 -2.57
C GLU A 45 -13.07 0.66 -2.64
N TYR A 46 -13.43 -0.09 -3.68
CA TYR A 46 -12.72 -1.34 -3.96
C TYR A 46 -11.27 -1.06 -4.34
N ILE A 47 -10.36 -1.92 -3.86
CA ILE A 47 -8.94 -1.88 -4.22
C ILE A 47 -8.74 -2.06 -5.72
N TYR A 48 -9.60 -2.83 -6.40
CA TYR A 48 -9.58 -2.96 -7.85
C TYR A 48 -10.87 -2.39 -8.45
N ASP A 49 -10.77 -1.49 -9.41
CA ASP A 49 -11.92 -0.83 -10.04
C ASP A 49 -12.83 -1.82 -10.77
N GLY A 50 -12.26 -2.93 -11.24
CA GLY A 50 -13.00 -4.02 -11.89
C GLY A 50 -13.85 -4.86 -10.94
N MET A 51 -13.65 -4.74 -9.62
CA MET A 51 -14.26 -5.62 -8.62
C MET A 51 -15.81 -5.57 -8.62
N PRO A 52 -16.49 -4.41 -8.71
CA PRO A 52 -17.94 -4.38 -8.80
C PRO A 52 -18.48 -5.17 -10.01
N PHE A 53 -17.87 -4.99 -11.19
CA PHE A 53 -18.28 -5.68 -12.40
C PHE A 53 -18.03 -7.19 -12.32
N PHE A 54 -16.89 -7.60 -11.75
CA PHE A 54 -16.60 -9.01 -11.48
C PHE A 54 -17.68 -9.64 -10.58
N LEU A 55 -17.99 -8.99 -9.44
CA LEU A 55 -19.03 -9.46 -8.53
C LEU A 55 -20.41 -9.49 -9.18
N ASN A 56 -20.76 -8.48 -9.98
CA ASN A 56 -21.99 -8.47 -10.79
C ASN A 56 -22.03 -9.65 -11.78
N GLY A 57 -20.89 -10.02 -12.38
CA GLY A 57 -20.79 -11.17 -13.27
C GLY A 57 -21.08 -12.48 -12.53
N VAL A 58 -20.50 -12.66 -11.34
CA VAL A 58 -20.76 -13.82 -10.47
C VAL A 58 -22.22 -13.88 -10.05
N ILE A 59 -22.85 -12.74 -9.72
CA ILE A 59 -24.28 -12.65 -9.40
C ILE A 59 -25.13 -13.13 -10.59
N LEU A 60 -24.89 -12.60 -11.79
CA LEU A 60 -25.66 -12.95 -12.99
C LEU A 60 -25.58 -14.46 -13.31
N VAL A 61 -24.38 -15.03 -13.25
CA VAL A 61 -24.16 -16.47 -13.46
C VAL A 61 -24.87 -17.29 -12.39
N SER A 62 -24.73 -16.91 -11.12
CA SER A 62 -25.33 -17.64 -9.99
C SER A 62 -26.86 -17.65 -10.04
N ILE A 63 -27.48 -16.51 -10.37
CA ILE A 63 -28.94 -16.40 -10.52
C ILE A 63 -29.40 -17.24 -11.71
N SER A 64 -28.73 -17.15 -12.86
CA SER A 64 -29.07 -17.93 -14.06
C SER A 64 -29.05 -19.44 -13.78
N PHE A 65 -27.99 -19.92 -13.13
CA PHE A 65 -27.84 -21.34 -12.77
C PHE A 65 -28.81 -21.79 -11.69
N SER A 66 -29.13 -20.92 -10.73
CA SER A 66 -30.16 -21.15 -9.71
C SER A 66 -31.54 -21.34 -10.35
N LEU A 67 -31.95 -20.44 -11.24
CA LEU A 67 -33.21 -20.54 -11.97
C LEU A 67 -33.30 -21.82 -12.80
N PHE A 68 -32.21 -22.22 -13.45
CA PHE A 68 -32.14 -23.50 -14.16
C PHE A 68 -32.32 -24.72 -13.23
N CYS A 69 -31.85 -24.67 -11.99
CA CYS A 69 -32.03 -25.75 -11.03
C CYS A 69 -33.49 -25.89 -10.56
N PHE A 70 -34.22 -24.78 -10.44
CA PHE A 70 -35.61 -24.76 -9.99
C PHE A 70 -36.61 -25.04 -11.11
N PHE A 71 -36.39 -24.45 -12.27
CA PHE A 71 -37.32 -24.48 -13.37
C PHE A 71 -36.75 -25.31 -14.52
N PHE A 72 -37.58 -26.19 -15.08
CA PHE A 72 -37.41 -26.64 -16.46
C PHE A 72 -38.49 -25.94 -17.30
N PRO A 73 -38.27 -24.67 -17.68
CA PRO A 73 -39.21 -24.01 -18.57
C PRO A 73 -39.30 -24.79 -19.88
N LYS A 74 -40.38 -24.59 -20.63
CA LYS A 74 -40.42 -24.98 -22.05
C LYS A 74 -39.18 -24.42 -22.73
N LYS A 75 -38.56 -25.19 -23.65
CA LYS A 75 -37.28 -24.83 -24.30
C LYS A 75 -37.21 -23.37 -24.77
N ARG A 76 -38.30 -22.83 -25.35
CA ARG A 76 -38.39 -21.43 -25.81
C ARG A 76 -38.28 -20.39 -24.69
N VAL A 77 -38.91 -20.63 -23.54
CA VAL A 77 -38.86 -19.73 -22.38
C VAL A 77 -37.48 -19.77 -21.73
N LEU A 78 -36.89 -20.96 -21.63
CA LEU A 78 -35.53 -21.12 -21.10
C LEU A 78 -34.51 -20.37 -21.99
N LEU A 79 -34.63 -20.52 -23.31
CA LEU A 79 -33.80 -19.79 -24.27
C LEU A 79 -33.91 -18.27 -24.10
N ALA A 80 -35.13 -17.74 -23.95
CA ALA A 80 -35.35 -16.31 -23.74
C ALA A 80 -34.71 -15.79 -22.44
N ILE A 81 -34.82 -16.54 -21.34
CA ILE A 81 -34.20 -16.18 -20.05
C ILE A 81 -32.67 -16.20 -20.18
N LEU A 82 -32.11 -17.26 -20.77
CA LEU A 82 -30.67 -17.38 -20.97
C LEU A 82 -30.12 -16.29 -21.89
N SER A 83 -30.83 -15.93 -22.96
CA SER A 83 -30.43 -14.82 -23.81
C SER A 83 -30.45 -13.47 -23.09
N GLY A 84 -31.41 -13.27 -22.17
CA GLY A 84 -31.47 -12.06 -21.34
C GLY A 84 -30.28 -11.96 -20.38
N PHE A 85 -29.95 -13.05 -19.67
CA PHE A 85 -28.76 -13.08 -18.81
C PHE A 85 -27.46 -12.92 -19.60
N LEU A 86 -27.37 -13.52 -20.79
CA LEU A 86 -26.22 -13.37 -21.67
C LEU A 86 -26.05 -11.90 -22.09
N LEU A 87 -27.14 -11.23 -22.48
CA LEU A 87 -27.10 -9.80 -22.83
C LEU A 87 -26.61 -8.95 -21.66
N LEU A 88 -27.16 -9.15 -20.46
CA LEU A 88 -26.74 -8.43 -19.25
C LEU A 88 -25.26 -8.70 -18.92
N PHE A 89 -24.82 -9.95 -19.09
CA PHE A 89 -23.42 -10.31 -18.88
C PHE A 89 -22.49 -9.62 -19.89
N MET A 90 -22.89 -9.56 -21.17
CA MET A 90 -22.12 -8.84 -22.20
C MET A 90 -22.04 -7.35 -21.91
N ILE A 91 -23.13 -6.72 -21.48
CA ILE A 91 -23.13 -5.31 -21.06
C ILE A 91 -22.18 -5.10 -19.88
N ASN A 92 -22.26 -5.96 -18.85
CA ASN A 92 -21.37 -5.90 -17.70
C ASN A 92 -19.88 -6.05 -18.11
N LEU A 93 -19.59 -6.96 -19.03
CA LEU A 93 -18.23 -7.16 -19.54
C LEU A 93 -17.71 -5.92 -20.29
N ILE A 94 -18.56 -5.26 -21.09
CA ILE A 94 -18.20 -4.00 -21.75
C ILE A 94 -17.85 -2.94 -20.69
N PHE A 95 -18.68 -2.76 -19.66
CA PHE A 95 -18.38 -1.81 -18.58
C PHE A 95 -17.12 -2.16 -17.77
N PHE A 96 -16.84 -3.45 -17.56
CA PHE A 96 -15.59 -3.88 -16.94
C PHE A 96 -14.38 -3.39 -17.72
N PHE A 97 -14.38 -3.49 -19.05
CA PHE A 97 -13.26 -3.01 -19.85
C PHE A 97 -13.18 -1.48 -19.91
N LEU A 98 -14.32 -0.79 -20.02
CA LEU A 98 -14.36 0.67 -20.12
C LEU A 98 -14.02 1.39 -18.80
N LEU A 99 -14.45 0.86 -17.66
CA LEU A 99 -14.36 1.52 -16.35
C LEU A 99 -13.56 0.72 -15.32
N GLY A 100 -13.61 -0.61 -15.40
CA GLY A 100 -12.96 -1.50 -14.43
C GLY A 100 -11.45 -1.61 -14.59
N THR A 101 -10.87 -0.91 -15.55
CA THR A 101 -9.43 -0.95 -15.85
C THR A 101 -8.78 0.44 -15.91
N SER A 102 -9.46 1.48 -15.43
CA SER A 102 -8.97 2.87 -15.47
C SER A 102 -7.69 3.08 -14.64
N HIS A 103 -7.55 2.37 -13.52
CA HIS A 103 -6.33 2.40 -12.72
C HIS A 103 -5.53 1.10 -12.84
N ARG A 104 -4.20 1.24 -12.80
CA ARG A 104 -3.29 0.16 -12.41
C ARG A 104 -3.20 0.16 -10.89
N THR A 105 -3.43 -1.00 -10.28
CA THR A 105 -3.37 -1.16 -8.82
C THR A 105 -2.24 -2.12 -8.46
N GLU A 106 -1.32 -1.68 -7.62
CA GLU A 106 -0.26 -2.51 -7.05
C GLU A 106 -0.53 -2.70 -5.56
N VAL A 107 -0.47 -3.96 -5.10
CA VAL A 107 -0.65 -4.33 -3.70
C VAL A 107 0.61 -5.07 -3.25
N ARG A 108 1.26 -4.57 -2.20
CA ARG A 108 2.49 -5.15 -1.65
C ARG A 108 2.32 -5.35 -0.15
N PHE A 109 2.79 -6.48 0.35
CA PHE A 109 2.83 -6.77 1.78
C PHE A 109 4.25 -6.54 2.30
N SER A 110 4.35 -6.10 3.55
CA SER A 110 5.63 -6.04 4.25
C SER A 110 6.24 -7.43 4.40
N PRO A 111 7.57 -7.53 4.62
CA PRO A 111 8.26 -8.81 4.86
C PRO A 111 7.63 -9.67 5.97
N ASP A 112 7.11 -9.05 7.02
CA ASP A 112 6.42 -9.71 8.15
C ASP A 112 4.90 -9.88 7.94
N ALA A 113 4.38 -9.41 6.80
CA ALA A 113 2.96 -9.32 6.44
C ALA A 113 2.08 -8.49 7.42
N GLY A 114 2.68 -7.70 8.30
CA GLY A 114 1.98 -6.81 9.23
C GLY A 114 1.34 -5.59 8.54
N HIS A 115 1.88 -5.18 7.39
CA HIS A 115 1.45 -3.99 6.66
C HIS A 115 1.13 -4.28 5.20
N GLN A 116 0.10 -3.59 4.70
CA GLN A 116 -0.34 -3.68 3.31
C GLN A 116 -0.22 -2.29 2.66
N LEU A 117 0.60 -2.22 1.62
CA LEU A 117 0.72 -1.08 0.73
C LEU A 117 -0.21 -1.27 -0.47
N ILE A 118 -1.04 -0.26 -0.74
CA ILE A 118 -1.96 -0.24 -1.87
C ILE A 118 -1.72 1.07 -2.63
N VAL A 119 -1.35 0.96 -3.89
CA VAL A 119 -1.10 2.09 -4.77
C VAL A 119 -1.98 1.98 -6.00
N LYS A 120 -2.76 3.03 -6.29
CA LYS A 120 -3.50 3.15 -7.54
C LYS A 120 -2.90 4.26 -8.40
N GLN A 121 -2.59 3.91 -9.64
CA GLN A 121 -2.10 4.81 -10.68
C GLN A 121 -3.15 4.92 -11.77
N GLU A 122 -3.61 6.13 -12.06
CA GLU A 122 -4.51 6.41 -13.17
C GLU A 122 -3.75 6.28 -14.49
N LYS A 123 -4.26 5.45 -15.43
CA LYS A 123 -3.53 5.13 -16.66
C LYS A 123 -3.41 6.31 -17.63
N GLU A 124 -4.38 7.22 -17.63
CA GLU A 124 -4.40 8.36 -18.56
C GLU A 124 -3.50 9.50 -18.10
N THR A 125 -3.58 9.88 -16.83
CA THR A 125 -2.89 11.05 -16.27
C THR A 125 -1.54 10.69 -15.64
N GLY A 126 -1.38 9.46 -15.14
CA GLY A 126 -0.28 9.05 -14.28
C GLY A 126 -0.47 9.43 -12.80
N ASN A 127 -1.58 10.10 -12.45
CA ASN A 127 -1.86 10.48 -11.07
C ASN A 127 -1.90 9.24 -10.19
N THR A 128 -1.13 9.27 -9.10
CA THR A 128 -0.89 8.08 -8.28
C THR A 128 -1.22 8.37 -6.84
N ARG A 129 -2.04 7.50 -6.23
CA ARG A 129 -2.52 7.65 -4.85
C ARG A 129 -2.23 6.41 -4.03
N ILE A 130 -1.86 6.64 -2.77
CA ILE A 130 -1.79 5.63 -1.73
C ILE A 130 -3.16 5.44 -1.11
N TYR A 131 -3.53 4.19 -0.87
CA TYR A 131 -4.76 3.83 -0.17
C TYR A 131 -4.44 3.32 1.23
N ARG A 132 -5.29 3.67 2.19
CA ARG A 132 -5.15 3.38 3.62
C ARG A 132 -6.35 2.61 4.16
N ASN A 133 -6.18 2.05 5.36
CA ASN A 133 -7.22 1.35 6.12
C ASN A 133 -7.91 0.24 5.31
N PRO A 134 -7.16 -0.78 4.86
CA PRO A 134 -7.75 -1.88 4.12
C PRO A 134 -8.80 -2.60 4.99
N ILE A 135 -10.00 -2.79 4.44
CA ILE A 135 -11.09 -3.55 5.06
C ILE A 135 -11.22 -4.86 4.28
N LEU A 136 -11.05 -5.99 4.99
CA LEU A 136 -11.16 -7.35 4.43
C LEU A 136 -10.32 -7.57 3.16
N TRP A 137 -9.22 -6.83 3.00
CA TRP A 137 -8.29 -6.88 1.87
C TRP A 137 -8.91 -6.62 0.49
N VAL A 138 -10.14 -6.09 0.42
CA VAL A 138 -10.87 -5.82 -0.84
C VAL A 138 -11.28 -4.36 -0.98
N LEU A 139 -11.39 -3.65 0.13
CA LEU A 139 -11.81 -2.26 0.19
C LEU A 139 -10.71 -1.43 0.87
N ALA A 140 -10.55 -0.18 0.46
CA ALA A 140 -9.64 0.75 1.09
C ALA A 140 -10.13 2.19 0.90
N LYS A 141 -9.53 3.12 1.63
CA LYS A 141 -9.85 4.56 1.55
C LYS A 141 -8.72 5.30 0.84
N PRO A 142 -8.98 6.27 -0.06
CA PRO A 142 -7.92 7.09 -0.61
C PRO A 142 -7.20 7.85 0.52
N GLY A 143 -5.88 7.87 0.41
CA GLY A 143 -4.97 8.57 1.30
C GLY A 143 -4.19 9.62 0.51
N ASP A 144 -2.88 9.60 0.67
CA ASP A 144 -1.98 10.61 0.13
C ASP A 144 -1.78 10.44 -1.39
N GLU A 145 -1.57 11.55 -2.08
CA GLU A 145 -1.26 11.59 -3.51
C GLU A 145 0.24 11.82 -3.72
N PHE A 146 0.79 11.22 -4.77
CA PHE A 146 2.17 11.46 -5.15
C PHE A 146 2.34 12.93 -5.59
N PRO A 147 3.45 13.58 -5.22
CA PRO A 147 3.70 14.96 -5.65
C PRO A 147 3.81 15.12 -7.16
N TYR A 148 4.24 14.05 -7.85
CA TYR A 148 4.38 14.02 -9.30
C TYR A 148 3.68 12.78 -9.87
N PRO A 149 3.02 12.89 -11.04
CA PRO A 149 2.44 11.73 -11.71
C PRO A 149 3.52 10.69 -12.06
N ALA A 150 3.20 9.42 -11.83
CA ALA A 150 4.07 8.30 -12.16
C ALA A 150 3.71 7.74 -13.54
N TYR A 151 4.72 7.39 -14.32
CA TYR A 151 4.55 6.75 -15.64
C TYR A 151 5.34 5.45 -15.69
N GLY A 152 4.73 4.43 -16.31
CA GLY A 152 5.34 3.11 -16.43
C GLY A 152 5.30 2.29 -15.13
N ASP A 153 6.26 1.39 -14.99
CA ASP A 153 6.42 0.55 -13.81
C ASP A 153 7.04 1.34 -12.64
N MET A 154 6.58 1.03 -11.42
CA MET A 154 7.13 1.56 -10.17
C MET A 154 7.91 0.47 -9.46
N LYS A 155 9.05 0.83 -8.86
CA LYS A 155 9.80 -0.04 -7.96
C LYS A 155 9.27 0.13 -6.54
N PHE A 156 8.97 -0.99 -5.88
CA PHE A 156 8.57 -1.03 -4.47
C PHE A 156 9.64 -1.75 -3.68
N GLN A 157 10.19 -1.12 -2.64
CA GLN A 157 11.19 -1.74 -1.79
C GLN A 157 10.91 -1.45 -0.32
N TRP A 158 10.69 -2.51 0.45
CA TRP A 158 10.63 -2.46 1.91
C TRP A 158 12.05 -2.31 2.45
N ILE A 159 12.31 -1.19 3.14
CA ILE A 159 13.59 -0.92 3.83
C ILE A 159 13.59 -1.60 5.20
N THR A 160 12.43 -1.57 5.87
CA THR A 160 12.10 -2.32 7.08
C THR A 160 10.72 -2.97 6.90
N SER A 161 10.23 -3.71 7.88
CA SER A 161 8.86 -4.24 7.89
C SER A 161 7.80 -3.13 7.80
N ASP A 162 8.11 -1.91 8.22
CA ASP A 162 7.15 -0.81 8.36
C ASP A 162 7.48 0.44 7.52
N ILE A 163 8.52 0.39 6.67
CA ILE A 163 8.92 1.48 5.78
C ILE A 163 9.08 0.93 4.37
N CYS A 164 8.26 1.41 3.44
CA CYS A 164 8.34 1.07 2.02
C CYS A 164 8.65 2.30 1.18
N THR A 165 9.69 2.22 0.38
CA THR A 165 10.01 3.24 -0.63
C THR A 165 9.43 2.84 -1.98
N ILE A 166 8.94 3.84 -2.70
CA ILE A 166 8.31 3.69 -4.01
C ILE A 166 9.06 4.61 -4.96
N THR A 167 9.91 4.03 -5.81
CA THR A 167 10.66 4.79 -6.81
C THR A 167 9.93 4.70 -8.15
N TYR A 168 9.77 5.84 -8.82
CA TYR A 168 9.01 5.93 -10.05
C TYR A 168 9.57 7.02 -10.96
N ARG A 169 9.15 7.00 -12.23
CA ARG A 169 9.54 8.02 -13.21
C ARG A 169 8.38 8.94 -13.54
N SER A 170 8.68 10.22 -13.73
CA SER A 170 7.75 11.17 -14.32
C SER A 170 7.74 11.07 -15.85
N LYS A 171 6.90 11.86 -16.51
CA LYS A 171 6.79 11.90 -17.97
C LYS A 171 8.12 12.28 -18.66
N ASN A 172 8.95 13.06 -17.97
CA ASN A 172 10.24 13.53 -18.47
C ASN A 172 11.39 12.57 -18.15
N ASP A 173 11.07 11.35 -17.69
CA ASP A 173 12.04 10.32 -17.27
C ASP A 173 12.84 10.68 -16.00
N GLU A 174 12.41 11.72 -15.26
CA GLU A 174 12.99 12.09 -13.98
C GLU A 174 12.58 11.09 -12.90
N ILE A 175 13.55 10.69 -12.07
CA ILE A 175 13.33 9.75 -10.98
C ILE A 175 12.79 10.50 -9.76
N HIS A 176 11.68 10.01 -9.23
CA HIS A 176 11.09 10.47 -7.98
C HIS A 176 10.97 9.30 -7.01
N GLN A 177 10.87 9.62 -5.72
CA GLN A 177 10.63 8.64 -4.67
C GLN A 177 9.57 9.15 -3.71
N TYR A 178 8.65 8.26 -3.35
CA TYR A 178 7.69 8.45 -2.27
C TYR A 178 7.94 7.38 -1.21
N THR A 179 7.93 7.75 0.07
CA THR A 179 8.13 6.80 1.16
C THR A 179 6.85 6.65 1.98
N ARG A 180 6.37 5.42 2.13
CA ARG A 180 5.26 5.07 3.01
C ARG A 180 5.80 4.51 4.31
N THR A 181 5.37 5.10 5.42
CA THR A 181 5.74 4.67 6.77
C THR A 181 4.49 4.21 7.54
N TYR A 182 4.62 3.15 8.32
CA TYR A 182 3.54 2.53 9.10
C TYR A 182 3.82 2.48 10.60
N GLY A 183 5.08 2.40 11.01
CA GLY A 183 5.44 2.35 12.42
C GLY A 183 5.87 3.69 12.99
N GLU A 184 6.08 3.67 14.29
CA GLU A 184 6.52 4.81 15.10
C GLU A 184 7.68 4.35 16.00
N ARG A 185 8.61 5.26 16.30
CA ARG A 185 9.76 5.01 17.20
C ARG A 185 9.74 5.86 18.47
N GLY A 186 8.76 6.77 18.56
CA GLY A 186 8.55 7.67 19.68
C GLY A 186 7.55 7.12 20.70
N ASN A 187 6.92 8.03 21.45
CA ASN A 187 5.99 7.70 22.53
C ASN A 187 4.54 7.46 22.06
N GLY A 188 4.23 7.64 20.76
CA GLY A 188 2.88 7.47 20.20
C GLY A 188 1.91 8.61 20.51
N ILE A 189 2.36 9.68 21.18
CA ILE A 189 1.53 10.81 21.64
C ILE A 189 1.95 12.11 20.94
N SER A 190 3.26 12.32 20.72
CA SER A 190 3.81 13.52 20.09
C SER A 190 4.51 13.22 18.77
N TYR A 191 4.22 14.04 17.76
CA TYR A 191 4.90 13.99 16.48
C TYR A 191 6.29 14.63 16.59
N PHE A 192 7.32 13.93 16.11
CA PHE A 192 8.70 14.42 16.12
C PHE A 192 9.28 14.53 14.70
N TYR A 193 10.38 15.28 14.59
CA TYR A 193 11.12 15.43 13.33
C TYR A 193 12.29 14.47 13.28
N VAL A 194 12.36 13.65 12.23
CA VAL A 194 13.41 12.63 12.08
C VAL A 194 14.78 13.29 12.07
N LEU A 195 14.94 14.42 11.38
CA LEU A 195 16.21 15.17 11.34
C LEU A 195 16.72 15.56 12.73
N ASN A 196 15.81 15.91 13.66
CA ASN A 196 16.20 16.22 15.03
C ASN A 196 16.60 14.96 15.81
N ALA A 197 15.89 13.86 15.61
CA ALA A 197 16.15 12.60 16.30
C ALA A 197 17.50 11.95 15.91
N ILE A 198 17.92 12.15 14.67
CA ILE A 198 19.15 11.56 14.12
C ILE A 198 20.39 12.42 14.32
N ARG A 199 20.34 13.53 15.06
CA ARG A 199 21.53 14.37 15.26
C ARG A 199 22.74 13.57 15.78
N GLY A 200 23.92 13.97 15.34
CA GLY A 200 25.20 13.35 15.67
C GLY A 200 25.94 12.77 14.46
N THR A 201 27.00 12.05 14.76
CA THR A 201 27.85 11.37 13.77
C THR A 201 27.53 9.89 13.75
N TRP A 202 27.43 9.35 12.54
CA TRP A 202 27.04 7.97 12.27
C TRP A 202 28.03 7.35 11.30
N ASN A 203 28.49 6.15 11.62
CA ASN A 203 29.38 5.38 10.76
C ASN A 203 28.71 4.08 10.31
N ASN A 204 29.03 3.69 9.09
CA ASN A 204 28.57 2.43 8.55
C ASN A 204 29.21 1.26 9.29
N THR A 205 28.40 0.23 9.58
CA THR A 205 28.82 -0.96 10.31
C THR A 205 29.17 -2.14 9.42
N ASP A 206 28.99 -2.01 8.11
CA ASP A 206 29.20 -3.10 7.16
C ASP A 206 30.62 -3.05 6.59
N GLU A 207 31.50 -3.91 7.10
CA GLU A 207 32.87 -4.04 6.61
C GLU A 207 32.93 -4.50 5.13
N GLY A 208 31.89 -5.18 4.64
CA GLY A 208 31.79 -5.67 3.26
C GLY A 208 31.27 -4.62 2.27
N GLN A 209 30.62 -3.56 2.75
CA GLN A 209 29.99 -2.54 1.93
C GLN A 209 30.30 -1.12 2.48
N PRO A 210 31.54 -0.63 2.30
CA PRO A 210 31.96 0.64 2.89
C PRO A 210 31.11 1.79 2.36
N ALA A 211 30.52 2.55 3.30
CA ALA A 211 29.70 3.71 3.01
C ALA A 211 30.30 5.01 3.60
N PRO A 212 30.01 6.18 3.02
CA PRO A 212 30.51 7.46 3.52
C PRO A 212 29.96 7.77 4.93
N PRO A 213 30.79 8.18 5.91
CA PRO A 213 30.31 8.70 7.18
C PRO A 213 29.20 9.75 7.02
N LEU A 214 28.22 9.68 7.91
CA LEU A 214 27.04 10.55 7.94
C LEU A 214 27.12 11.45 9.17
N GLU A 215 26.96 12.74 8.96
CA GLU A 215 26.81 13.74 10.03
C GLU A 215 25.45 14.42 9.86
N ALA A 216 24.67 14.50 10.94
CA ALA A 216 23.39 15.16 10.95
C ALA A 216 23.34 16.21 12.06
N ASP A 217 22.90 17.41 11.71
CA ASP A 217 22.79 18.55 12.62
C ASP A 217 21.46 19.30 12.42
N ALA A 218 21.35 20.50 12.98
CA ALA A 218 20.16 21.33 12.84
C ALA A 218 19.97 21.91 11.41
N TYR A 219 21.03 21.97 10.62
CA TYR A 219 21.06 22.56 9.29
C TYR A 219 20.87 21.52 8.17
N GLY A 220 21.10 20.24 8.45
CA GLY A 220 20.86 19.17 7.50
C GLY A 220 21.72 17.94 7.73
N ILE A 221 22.07 17.28 6.63
CA ILE A 221 22.83 16.02 6.60
C ILE A 221 24.01 16.15 5.64
N THR A 222 25.18 15.73 6.08
CA THR A 222 26.40 15.66 5.26
C THR A 222 26.91 14.22 5.18
N LEU A 223 27.08 13.74 3.95
CA LEU A 223 27.76 12.49 3.64
C LEU A 223 29.18 12.81 3.16
N THR A 224 30.19 12.32 3.87
CA THR A 224 31.60 12.54 3.51
C THR A 224 32.19 11.25 2.94
N SER A 225 32.75 11.30 1.74
CA SER A 225 33.46 10.17 1.14
C SER A 225 34.54 9.64 2.09
N SER A 226 34.82 8.34 2.06
CA SER A 226 35.78 7.69 2.98
C SER A 226 37.20 8.27 2.90
N ASP A 227 37.56 8.89 1.79
CA ASP A 227 38.84 9.60 1.57
C ASP A 227 38.81 11.09 1.98
N GLY A 228 37.66 11.59 2.46
CA GLY A 228 37.46 12.96 2.89
C GLY A 228 37.36 14.01 1.78
N THR A 229 37.50 13.62 0.50
CA THR A 229 37.67 14.57 -0.62
C THR A 229 36.35 15.10 -1.17
N LYS A 230 35.27 14.31 -1.05
CA LYS A 230 33.93 14.68 -1.52
C LYS A 230 32.96 14.75 -0.36
N ARG A 231 32.19 15.83 -0.31
CA ARG A 231 31.10 16.04 0.65
C ARG A 231 29.81 16.28 -0.12
N LEU A 232 28.81 15.41 0.08
CA LEU A 232 27.44 15.69 -0.31
C LEU A 232 26.74 16.28 0.90
N SER A 233 26.17 17.48 0.77
CA SER A 233 25.44 18.14 1.85
C SER A 233 24.02 18.44 1.40
N PHE A 234 23.07 18.04 2.25
CA PHE A 234 21.65 18.21 2.08
C PHE A 234 21.19 19.18 3.17
N SER A 235 20.74 20.37 2.80
CA SER A 235 20.13 21.29 3.78
C SER A 235 18.82 20.69 4.31
N SER A 236 18.38 21.16 5.48
CA SER A 236 17.16 20.70 6.15
C SER A 236 15.91 20.80 5.26
N GLU A 237 15.84 21.83 4.41
CA GLU A 237 14.76 22.01 3.43
C GLU A 237 14.75 20.95 2.32
N ASN A 238 15.92 20.36 2.03
CA ASN A 238 16.11 19.30 1.05
C ASN A 238 16.00 17.90 1.67
N CYS A 239 15.69 17.82 2.97
CA CYS A 239 15.41 16.59 3.69
C CYS A 239 13.89 16.45 3.86
N VAL A 240 13.23 15.78 2.91
CA VAL A 240 11.76 15.64 2.91
C VAL A 240 11.34 14.56 3.88
N GLN A 241 10.52 14.90 4.87
CA GLN A 241 10.07 13.97 5.90
C GLN A 241 8.85 13.15 5.47
N PHE A 242 8.90 11.85 5.75
CA PHE A 242 7.80 10.90 5.56
C PHE A 242 7.45 10.21 6.88
N GLY A 243 6.32 10.61 7.47
CA GLY A 243 5.91 10.17 8.80
C GLY A 243 6.97 10.53 9.86
N THR A 244 7.14 9.67 10.85
CA THR A 244 8.10 9.87 11.95
C THR A 244 9.33 8.97 11.84
N THR A 245 9.53 8.28 10.71
CA THR A 245 10.56 7.24 10.61
C THR A 245 11.45 7.31 9.38
N SER A 246 11.20 8.23 8.44
CA SER A 246 12.03 8.33 7.24
C SER A 246 12.16 9.76 6.71
N LEU A 247 13.30 10.02 6.09
CA LEU A 247 13.61 11.17 5.25
C LEU A 247 13.94 10.72 3.83
N THR A 248 13.68 11.56 2.85
CA THR A 248 14.27 11.48 1.51
C THR A 248 15.21 12.67 1.33
N LEU A 249 16.46 12.39 0.96
CA LEU A 249 17.53 13.37 0.79
C LEU A 249 17.59 13.78 -0.68
N CYS A 250 17.23 15.03 -0.96
CA CYS A 250 17.11 15.57 -2.31
C CYS A 250 18.25 16.52 -2.65
N THR A 251 18.62 16.63 -3.92
CA THR A 251 19.45 17.75 -4.38
C THR A 251 18.70 19.07 -4.18
N LYS A 252 19.41 20.20 -4.35
CA LYS A 252 18.80 21.54 -4.34
C LYS A 252 17.68 21.72 -5.37
N ASP A 253 17.71 20.93 -6.44
CA ASP A 253 16.70 20.92 -7.49
C ASP A 253 15.53 19.95 -7.19
N GLY A 254 15.51 19.32 -6.01
CA GLY A 254 14.47 18.40 -5.57
C GLY A 254 14.62 16.96 -6.07
N ILE A 255 15.78 16.60 -6.64
CA ILE A 255 16.02 15.24 -7.16
C ILE A 255 16.41 14.32 -6.00
N PRO A 256 15.66 13.24 -5.72
CA PRO A 256 15.96 12.34 -4.61
C PRO A 256 17.20 11.49 -4.90
N LEU A 257 18.15 11.45 -3.96
CA LEU A 257 19.38 10.66 -4.07
C LEU A 257 19.41 9.48 -3.08
N TYR A 258 18.90 9.67 -1.87
CA TYR A 258 18.86 8.64 -0.83
C TYR A 258 17.56 8.69 -0.04
N SER A 259 17.07 7.54 0.42
CA SER A 259 16.20 7.48 1.59
C SER A 259 17.04 7.21 2.84
N LEU A 260 16.74 7.92 3.91
CA LEU A 260 17.34 7.72 5.23
C LEU A 260 16.23 7.37 6.21
N SER A 261 16.24 6.13 6.71
CA SER A 261 15.18 5.57 7.52
C SER A 261 15.69 5.15 8.90
N LEU A 262 14.83 5.22 9.91
CA LEU A 262 15.11 4.68 11.24
C LEU A 262 14.96 3.15 11.21
N GLY A 263 15.94 2.44 11.78
CA GLY A 263 15.85 1.01 11.99
C GLY A 263 14.69 0.60 12.91
N GLU A 264 14.27 -0.66 12.86
CA GLU A 264 13.23 -1.21 13.75
C GLU A 264 13.66 -1.24 15.21
N ASN A 265 14.97 -1.33 15.46
CA ASN A 265 15.60 -1.27 16.79
C ASN A 265 15.64 0.14 17.39
N CYS A 266 15.24 1.19 16.67
CA CYS A 266 15.26 2.54 17.20
C CYS A 266 14.19 2.72 18.29
N THR A 267 14.57 3.44 19.34
CA THR A 267 13.64 3.93 20.36
C THR A 267 14.09 5.33 20.74
N LEU A 268 13.13 6.24 20.92
CA LEU A 268 13.42 7.61 21.32
C LEU A 268 13.29 7.80 22.82
N ASP A 269 14.11 8.70 23.36
CA ASP A 269 13.94 9.24 24.71
C ASP A 269 12.85 10.33 24.77
N GLN A 270 12.73 10.99 25.94
CA GLN A 270 11.74 12.06 26.13
C GLN A 270 12.06 13.35 25.34
N ASN A 271 13.29 13.47 24.82
CA ASN A 271 13.76 14.60 24.02
C ASN A 271 13.80 14.26 22.52
N ASP A 272 13.06 13.22 22.11
CA ASP A 272 13.00 12.70 20.75
C ASP A 272 14.38 12.30 20.17
N THR A 273 15.35 11.94 21.02
CA THR A 273 16.68 11.50 20.60
C THR A 273 16.76 9.98 20.58
N ILE A 274 17.37 9.42 19.53
CA ILE A 274 17.57 7.97 19.42
C ILE A 274 18.47 7.47 20.55
N LEU A 275 18.00 6.46 21.29
CA LEU A 275 18.75 5.79 22.35
C LEU A 275 19.92 4.96 21.78
N PRO A 276 20.98 4.69 22.58
CA PRO A 276 22.08 3.82 22.17
C PRO A 276 21.59 2.45 21.67
N GLY A 277 22.16 1.96 20.58
CA GLY A 277 21.79 0.70 19.93
C GLY A 277 20.76 0.82 18.81
N GLY A 278 20.18 1.99 18.57
CA GLY A 278 19.39 2.27 17.37
C GLY A 278 20.25 2.47 16.12
N SER A 279 19.75 2.08 14.95
CA SER A 279 20.46 2.20 13.67
C SER A 279 19.74 3.10 12.67
N LEU A 280 20.50 3.64 11.71
CA LEU A 280 19.96 4.28 10.51
C LEU A 280 20.22 3.41 9.29
N LEU A 281 19.27 3.45 8.36
CA LEU A 281 19.34 2.75 7.08
C LEU A 281 19.37 3.79 5.96
N LEU A 282 20.49 3.89 5.26
CA LEU A 282 20.63 4.77 4.09
C LEU A 282 20.54 3.92 2.82
N CYS A 283 19.53 4.16 1.99
CA CYS A 283 19.32 3.41 0.76
C CYS A 283 19.41 4.34 -0.46
N PRO A 284 20.27 4.03 -1.46
CA PRO A 284 20.32 4.78 -2.70
C PRO A 284 19.00 4.72 -3.47
N VAL A 285 18.60 5.86 -4.04
CA VAL A 285 17.41 5.96 -4.90
C VAL A 285 17.77 5.45 -6.29
N SER A 286 17.13 4.36 -6.69
CA SER A 286 17.26 3.76 -8.02
C SER A 286 15.97 3.06 -8.42
N MET A 287 15.76 2.87 -9.73
CA MET A 287 14.72 2.01 -10.29
C MET A 287 15.06 0.51 -10.16
N GLU A 288 16.32 0.17 -9.88
CA GLU A 288 16.77 -1.19 -9.55
C GLU A 288 16.80 -1.40 -8.04
N GLU A 289 16.70 -2.65 -7.57
CA GLU A 289 16.89 -2.98 -6.15
C GLU A 289 18.27 -2.53 -5.67
N THR A 290 18.29 -1.92 -4.49
CA THR A 290 19.50 -1.34 -3.89
C THR A 290 19.63 -1.82 -2.45
N GLU A 291 20.83 -2.19 -2.05
CA GLU A 291 21.09 -2.54 -0.66
C GLU A 291 21.14 -1.29 0.22
N SER A 292 20.71 -1.44 1.47
CA SER A 292 20.74 -0.36 2.46
C SER A 292 22.01 -0.44 3.28
N PHE A 293 22.70 0.69 3.40
CA PHE A 293 23.82 0.82 4.31
C PHE A 293 23.29 1.00 5.73
N VAL A 294 23.78 0.18 6.67
CA VAL A 294 23.44 0.26 8.09
C VAL A 294 24.44 1.17 8.79
N TYR A 295 23.95 2.10 9.61
CA TYR A 295 24.76 3.03 10.38
C TYR A 295 24.46 2.93 11.87
N GLU A 296 25.52 3.05 12.67
CA GLU A 296 25.47 3.20 14.12
C GLU A 296 26.05 4.55 14.54
N ARG A 297 25.52 5.10 15.63
CA ARG A 297 25.98 6.39 16.15
C ARG A 297 27.35 6.24 16.80
N THR A 298 28.28 7.10 16.41
CA THR A 298 29.66 7.11 16.93
C THR A 298 30.01 8.38 17.71
N GLY A 299 29.18 9.43 17.69
CA GLY A 299 29.35 10.62 18.52
C GLY A 299 28.18 11.61 18.45
N GLY A 300 28.09 12.54 19.40
CA GLY A 300 27.12 13.65 19.37
C GLY A 300 25.71 13.32 19.85
N GLY A 301 25.58 12.37 20.79
CA GLY A 301 24.30 12.03 21.43
C GLY A 301 23.95 12.98 22.59
N ALA A 302 22.69 12.94 23.07
CA ALA A 302 22.20 13.80 24.16
C ALA A 302 23.04 13.76 25.46
N GLY A 303 23.90 12.74 25.65
CA GLY A 303 24.82 12.64 26.79
C GLY A 303 26.12 13.46 26.68
N ASP A 304 26.46 14.01 25.51
CA ASP A 304 27.73 14.72 25.32
C ASP A 304 27.65 16.23 25.67
N PHE A 305 26.46 16.72 26.03
CA PHE A 305 26.24 18.13 26.40
C PHE A 305 26.25 18.38 27.92
N GLU A 306 26.39 17.36 28.78
CA GLU A 306 26.35 17.52 30.25
C GLU A 306 27.72 17.61 30.94
N THR A 307 28.86 17.49 30.24
CA THR A 307 30.20 17.50 30.90
C THR A 307 31.08 18.70 30.56
N SER A 308 30.51 19.83 30.13
CA SER A 308 31.27 21.09 29.97
C SER A 308 30.67 22.23 30.80
N ASN A 309 30.77 22.10 32.12
CA ASN A 309 30.81 23.25 33.06
C ASN A 309 31.77 22.94 34.20
#